data_AF-A0A7Y4X7A5-F1
#
_entry.id   AF-A0A7Y4X7A5-F1
#
_cell.length_a   1.000
_cell.length_b   1.000
_cell.length_c   1.000
_cell.angle_alpha   90.00
_cell.angle_beta   90.00
_cell.angle_gamma   90.00
#
_symmetry.space_group_name_H-M   'P 1'
#
loop_
_entity.id
_entity.type
_entity.pdbx_description
1 polymer ?
#
loop_
_entity_poly.entity_id
_entity_poly.type
_entity_poly.pdbx_seq_one_letter_code
_entity_poly.pdbx_strand_id
1 'polypeptide(L)'
;MNALQQFILIALATFVSEDLTTIHTGVLARQGHIGFVTGTLACFAGIFAGDVLLYLAGRLAGRAALQRAPLKWLLTEAAVERSSQWLQQRGALVILASRFTPGMRLPTYFAAGLLRTSFKQFIGYFLLASALWTPLLVALSAWLGGELIQQSLAHASGWLALAIFAVSLWMLLRMALRLASYLTTQRGRRLWLGQWLCLTRWEFWPPYVFYPPVVVYLLWLALKHRNLTLFTAANPAMPASGFVGESKSEILHGLRNANEFIARYSLIHAESTHSEKLARANQFIAEQQLTFPIIFKPDAGQRGAGVRILRSFDELQFALAEMNGAHLLQEYVAGCEFGVFYFRFPDAARGRIFSITEKRFPSVSGDGVNTLEQLVCRDERAVCMAATYAANHRPRWQEIIPANESVTLAELGSHCRGAIFWDGMQYLTPALTEAIERLSQSYEGFYFGRYDIRAASTEAFQRGAFKVIELNGVTAEATHIYDPRYRVWQAYRVLFEQWRAAFAIGAANQRRGARVYEWRELMTMAREFYRGAAS
;
A
#
# COMPACT_ATOMS: atom_id res chain seq x y z
N MET A 1 -28.35 -48.66 31.11
CA MET A 1 -29.02 -47.54 30.42
C MET A 1 -29.88 -48.15 29.32
N ASN A 2 -31.17 -47.80 29.21
CA ASN A 2 -32.01 -48.35 28.14
C ASN A 2 -31.71 -47.65 26.80
N ALA A 3 -32.13 -48.23 25.68
CA ALA A 3 -31.84 -47.70 24.34
C ALA A 3 -32.37 -46.26 24.13
N LEU A 4 -33.50 -45.93 24.78
CA LEU A 4 -34.09 -44.59 24.73
C LEU A 4 -33.24 -43.55 25.46
N GLN A 5 -32.71 -43.89 26.64
CA GLN A 5 -31.80 -43.02 27.39
C GLN A 5 -30.49 -42.78 26.63
N GLN A 6 -29.93 -43.82 25.99
CA GLN A 6 -28.76 -43.69 25.11
C GLN A 6 -29.04 -42.75 23.93
N PHE A 7 -30.20 -42.91 23.28
CA PHE A 7 -30.61 -42.06 22.18
C PHE A 7 -30.71 -40.59 22.59
N ILE A 8 -31.40 -40.31 23.70
CA ILE A 8 -31.60 -38.94 24.21
C ILE A 8 -30.26 -38.30 24.60
N LEU A 9 -29.38 -39.03 25.29
CA LEU A 9 -28.08 -38.50 25.71
C LEU A 9 -27.18 -38.18 24.52
N ILE A 10 -27.12 -39.06 23.51
CA ILE A 10 -26.35 -38.81 22.29
C ILE A 10 -26.92 -37.59 21.56
N ALA A 11 -28.24 -37.52 21.39
CA ALA A 11 -28.89 -36.38 20.76
C ALA A 11 -28.58 -35.06 21.49
N LEU A 12 -28.64 -35.03 22.83
CA LEU A 12 -28.29 -33.86 23.63
C LEU A 12 -26.80 -33.51 23.56
N ALA A 13 -25.91 -34.50 23.53
CA ALA A 13 -24.46 -34.28 23.44
C ALA A 13 -24.07 -33.57 22.13
N THR A 14 -24.82 -33.76 21.04
CA THR A 14 -24.56 -33.04 19.77
C THR A 14 -24.72 -31.52 19.87
N PHE A 15 -25.48 -31.02 20.86
CA PHE A 15 -25.62 -29.58 21.11
C PHE A 15 -24.35 -28.97 21.72
N VAL A 16 -23.58 -29.77 22.47
CA VAL A 16 -22.30 -29.35 23.03
C VAL A 16 -21.22 -29.43 21.96
N SER A 17 -21.14 -30.56 21.26
CA SER A 17 -20.22 -30.75 20.15
C SER A 17 -20.66 -31.91 19.25
N GLU A 18 -21.19 -31.58 18.08
CA GLU A 18 -21.57 -32.56 17.06
C GLU A 18 -20.41 -33.46 16.62
N ASP A 19 -19.26 -32.88 16.29
CA ASP A 19 -18.13 -33.63 15.72
C ASP A 19 -17.59 -34.65 16.73
N LEU A 20 -17.32 -34.22 17.96
CA LEU A 20 -16.91 -35.13 19.04
C LEU A 20 -17.97 -36.19 19.34
N THR A 21 -19.26 -35.82 19.32
CA THR A 21 -20.35 -36.75 19.62
C THR A 21 -20.49 -37.81 18.52
N THR A 22 -20.40 -37.44 17.25
CA THR A 22 -20.47 -38.37 16.11
C THR A 22 -19.26 -39.30 16.07
N ILE A 23 -18.06 -38.79 16.34
CA ILE A 23 -16.84 -39.59 16.47
C ILE A 23 -16.96 -40.58 17.62
N HIS A 24 -17.34 -40.11 18.81
CA HIS A 24 -17.49 -40.96 19.98
C HIS A 24 -18.59 -42.01 19.82
N THR A 25 -19.70 -41.64 19.18
CA THR A 25 -20.79 -42.57 18.83
C THR A 25 -20.30 -43.67 17.88
N GLY A 26 -19.48 -43.33 16.87
CA GLY A 26 -18.87 -44.33 16.00
C GLY A 26 -17.96 -45.31 16.75
N VAL A 27 -17.14 -44.79 17.67
CA VAL A 27 -16.26 -45.62 18.52
C VAL A 27 -17.06 -46.54 19.44
N LEU A 28 -18.08 -46.02 20.14
CA LEU A 28 -18.95 -46.81 21.01
C LEU A 28 -19.75 -47.88 20.24
N ALA A 29 -20.16 -47.55 19.01
CA ALA A 29 -20.86 -48.50 18.13
C ALA A 29 -19.94 -49.67 17.71
N ARG A 30 -18.66 -49.39 17.45
CA ARG A 30 -17.65 -50.42 17.14
C ARG A 30 -17.37 -51.33 18.34
N GLN A 31 -17.39 -50.78 19.55
CA GLN A 31 -17.18 -51.51 20.81
C GLN A 31 -18.40 -52.34 21.24
N GLY A 32 -19.52 -52.24 20.53
CA GLY A 32 -20.76 -52.96 20.85
C GLY A 32 -21.54 -52.38 22.04
N HIS A 33 -21.15 -51.21 22.55
CA HIS A 33 -21.86 -50.54 23.67
C HIS A 33 -23.16 -49.87 23.23
N ILE A 34 -23.27 -49.50 21.94
CA ILE A 34 -24.47 -48.95 21.33
C ILE A 34 -24.70 -49.58 19.95
N GLY A 35 -25.96 -49.71 19.53
CA GLY A 35 -26.27 -50.12 18.17
C GLY A 35 -25.91 -49.03 17.16
N PHE A 36 -25.23 -49.38 16.07
CA PHE A 36 -24.82 -48.44 15.03
C PHE A 36 -26.00 -47.62 14.47
N VAL A 37 -27.13 -48.28 14.20
CA VAL A 37 -28.35 -47.64 13.69
C VAL A 37 -28.91 -46.67 14.73
N THR A 38 -29.05 -47.09 15.98
CA THR A 38 -29.57 -46.26 17.08
C THR A 38 -28.68 -45.04 17.34
N GLY A 39 -27.36 -45.21 17.36
CA GLY A 39 -26.41 -44.13 17.55
C GLY A 39 -26.42 -43.13 16.38
N THR A 40 -26.46 -43.64 15.14
CA THR A 40 -26.52 -42.79 13.94
C THR A 40 -27.81 -41.98 13.88
N LEU A 41 -28.96 -42.60 14.19
CA LEU A 41 -30.25 -41.90 14.24
C LEU A 41 -30.30 -40.87 15.38
N ALA A 42 -29.68 -41.16 16.53
CA ALA A 42 -29.58 -40.23 17.65
C ALA A 42 -28.74 -39.00 17.30
N CYS A 43 -27.57 -39.21 16.69
CA CYS A 43 -26.75 -38.10 16.17
C CYS A 43 -27.52 -37.30 15.13
N PHE A 44 -28.16 -37.97 14.17
CA PHE A 44 -28.94 -37.30 13.13
C PHE A 44 -30.05 -36.43 13.73
N ALA A 45 -30.81 -36.94 14.69
CA ALA A 45 -31.89 -36.21 15.34
C ALA A 45 -31.39 -34.98 16.12
N GLY A 46 -30.29 -35.13 16.88
CA GLY A 46 -29.70 -34.03 17.65
C GLY A 46 -29.14 -32.91 16.76
N ILE A 47 -28.35 -33.28 15.75
CA ILE A 47 -27.81 -32.36 14.74
C ILE A 47 -28.96 -31.67 14.02
N PHE A 48 -29.98 -32.43 13.65
CA PHE A 48 -31.13 -31.90 12.93
C PHE A 48 -31.86 -30.82 13.74
N ALA A 49 -32.13 -31.11 15.02
CA ALA A 49 -32.75 -30.17 15.92
C ALA A 49 -31.90 -28.91 16.16
N GLY A 50 -30.59 -29.07 16.37
CA GLY A 50 -29.67 -27.95 16.60
C GLY A 50 -29.61 -26.98 15.42
N ASP A 51 -29.50 -27.49 14.20
CA ASP A 51 -29.40 -26.63 13.01
C ASP A 51 -30.74 -25.96 12.64
N VAL A 52 -31.87 -26.62 12.92
CA VAL A 52 -33.20 -25.98 12.83
C VAL A 52 -33.33 -24.83 13.83
N LEU A 53 -32.83 -25.00 15.06
CA LEU A 53 -32.83 -23.93 16.06
C LEU A 53 -31.95 -22.75 15.65
N LEU A 54 -30.78 -22.99 15.04
CA LEU A 54 -29.92 -21.92 14.52
C LEU A 54 -30.60 -21.11 13.40
N TYR A 55 -31.28 -21.79 12.48
CA TYR A 55 -32.07 -21.13 11.45
C TYR A 55 -33.21 -20.30 12.05
N LEU A 56 -33.95 -20.85 13.03
CA LEU A 56 -35.03 -20.13 13.69
C LEU A 56 -34.52 -18.92 14.47
N ALA A 57 -33.38 -19.05 15.17
CA ALA A 57 -32.73 -17.95 15.87
C ALA A 57 -32.37 -16.81 14.92
N GLY A 58 -31.79 -17.12 13.75
CA GLY A 58 -31.52 -16.11 12.71
C GLY A 58 -32.80 -15.43 12.21
N ARG A 59 -33.86 -16.22 11.99
CA ARG A 59 -35.16 -15.73 11.50
C ARG A 59 -35.87 -14.81 12.48
N LEU A 60 -35.74 -15.09 13.79
CA LEU A 60 -36.28 -14.26 14.87
C LEU A 60 -35.44 -12.99 15.10
N ALA A 61 -34.11 -13.07 14.98
CA ALA A 61 -33.21 -11.93 15.19
C ALA A 61 -33.39 -10.81 14.15
N GLY A 62 -33.63 -11.17 12.88
CA GLY A 62 -33.86 -10.22 11.79
C GLY A 62 -32.64 -9.35 11.44
N ARG A 63 -32.66 -8.68 10.27
CA ARG A 63 -31.51 -7.93 9.73
C ARG A 63 -30.91 -6.89 10.70
N ALA A 64 -31.72 -6.31 11.59
CA ALA A 64 -31.29 -5.34 12.59
C ALA A 64 -30.28 -5.89 13.62
N ALA A 65 -30.22 -7.21 13.82
CA ALA A 65 -29.28 -7.83 14.76
C ALA A 65 -27.81 -7.78 14.30
N LEU A 66 -27.54 -7.62 13.00
CA LEU A 66 -26.16 -7.48 12.46
C LEU A 66 -25.46 -6.20 12.90
N GLN A 67 -26.22 -5.20 13.34
CA GLN A 67 -25.68 -3.92 13.79
C GLN A 67 -25.38 -3.90 15.31
N ARG A 68 -25.73 -4.96 16.04
CA ARG A 68 -25.54 -5.08 17.49
C ARG A 68 -24.40 -6.04 17.83
N ALA A 69 -23.63 -5.74 18.87
CA ALA A 69 -22.62 -6.66 19.40
C ALA A 69 -23.31 -7.83 20.15
N PRO A 70 -22.77 -9.06 20.11
CA PRO A 70 -21.48 -9.46 19.52
C PRO A 70 -21.58 -9.85 18.03
N LEU A 71 -22.77 -9.87 17.43
CA LEU A 71 -22.96 -10.34 16.05
C LEU A 71 -22.17 -9.53 15.01
N LYS A 72 -22.08 -8.22 15.19
CA LYS A 72 -21.27 -7.32 14.35
C LYS A 72 -19.79 -7.71 14.29
N TRP A 73 -19.26 -8.37 15.33
CA TRP A 73 -17.86 -8.79 15.38
C TRP A 73 -17.61 -10.13 14.70
N LEU A 74 -18.64 -10.99 14.63
CA LEU A 74 -18.54 -12.33 14.08
C LEU A 74 -18.99 -12.40 12.60
N LEU A 75 -19.90 -11.52 12.18
CA LEU A 75 -20.57 -11.56 10.88
C LEU A 75 -20.62 -10.18 10.24
N THR A 76 -19.94 -10.01 9.11
CA THR A 76 -19.99 -8.78 8.30
C THR A 76 -21.18 -8.83 7.34
N GLU A 77 -21.86 -7.69 7.13
CA GLU A 77 -23.01 -7.59 6.19
C GLU A 77 -22.67 -8.10 4.78
N ALA A 78 -21.48 -7.78 4.27
CA ALA A 78 -21.01 -8.25 2.97
C ALA A 78 -20.81 -9.79 2.90
N ALA A 79 -20.47 -10.44 4.01
CA ALA A 79 -20.34 -11.90 4.08
C ALA A 79 -21.71 -12.59 4.11
N VAL A 80 -22.67 -11.98 4.80
CA VAL A 80 -24.07 -12.44 4.86
C VAL A 80 -24.73 -12.33 3.48
N GLU A 81 -24.54 -11.21 2.77
CA GLU A 81 -25.14 -11.00 1.45
C GLU A 81 -24.55 -11.96 0.39
N ARG A 82 -23.24 -12.20 0.40
CA ARG A 82 -22.61 -13.22 -0.46
C ARG A 82 -23.13 -14.62 -0.17
N SER A 83 -23.29 -14.97 1.11
CA SER A 83 -23.84 -16.26 1.52
C SER A 83 -25.30 -16.41 1.06
N SER A 84 -26.08 -15.33 1.06
CA SER A 84 -27.44 -15.29 0.51
C SER A 84 -27.48 -15.64 -0.97
N GLN A 85 -26.67 -14.94 -1.77
CA GLN A 85 -26.64 -15.11 -3.22
C GLN A 85 -26.19 -16.53 -3.60
N TRP A 86 -25.22 -17.09 -2.89
CA TRP A 86 -24.78 -18.47 -3.08
C TRP A 86 -25.85 -19.49 -2.69
N LEU A 87 -26.58 -19.26 -1.59
CA LEU A 87 -27.66 -20.14 -1.14
C LEU A 87 -28.86 -20.10 -2.12
N GLN A 88 -29.18 -18.95 -2.71
CA GLN A 88 -30.23 -18.82 -3.71
C GLN A 88 -29.86 -19.50 -5.03
N GLN A 89 -28.60 -19.44 -5.45
CA GLN A 89 -28.14 -20.03 -6.72
C GLN A 89 -27.80 -21.52 -6.62
N ARG A 90 -27.27 -21.99 -5.48
CA ARG A 90 -26.74 -23.36 -5.28
C ARG A 90 -26.97 -23.91 -3.85
N GLY A 91 -28.17 -23.73 -3.31
CA GLY A 91 -28.50 -24.01 -1.89
C GLY A 91 -28.03 -25.35 -1.33
N ALA A 92 -28.29 -26.46 -2.03
CA ALA A 92 -27.87 -27.80 -1.59
C ALA A 92 -26.34 -27.96 -1.51
N LEU A 93 -25.61 -27.42 -2.50
CA LEU A 93 -24.16 -27.53 -2.59
C LEU A 93 -23.45 -26.65 -1.55
N VAL A 94 -24.04 -25.49 -1.21
CA VAL A 94 -23.55 -24.60 -0.15
C VAL A 94 -23.75 -25.22 1.23
N ILE A 95 -24.92 -25.81 1.49
CA ILE A 95 -25.19 -26.50 2.77
C ILE A 95 -24.25 -27.70 2.92
N LEU A 96 -24.05 -28.47 1.86
CA LEU A 96 -23.10 -29.58 1.85
C LEU A 96 -21.65 -29.10 2.07
N ALA A 97 -21.21 -28.06 1.34
CA ALA A 97 -19.86 -27.50 1.48
C ALA A 97 -19.61 -26.90 2.88
N SER A 98 -20.63 -26.32 3.51
CA SER A 98 -20.51 -25.79 4.87
C SER A 98 -20.19 -26.87 5.91
N ARG A 99 -20.54 -28.13 5.64
CA ARG A 99 -20.18 -29.28 6.50
C ARG A 99 -18.71 -29.68 6.38
N PHE A 100 -18.05 -29.41 5.25
CA PHE A 100 -16.62 -29.66 5.05
C PHE A 100 -15.73 -28.54 5.59
N THR A 101 -16.31 -27.40 5.97
CA THR A 101 -15.56 -26.21 6.36
C THR A 101 -15.81 -25.89 7.83
N PRO A 102 -14.84 -26.17 8.73
CA PRO A 102 -14.98 -25.89 10.16
C PRO A 102 -15.37 -24.43 10.41
N GLY A 103 -16.35 -24.21 11.28
CA GLY A 103 -16.82 -22.87 11.67
C GLY A 103 -17.75 -22.17 10.68
N MET A 104 -18.02 -22.71 9.48
CA MET A 104 -18.93 -22.09 8.52
C MET A 104 -20.41 -22.39 8.74
N ARG A 105 -20.73 -23.42 9.51
CA ARG A 105 -22.10 -23.91 9.71
C ARG A 105 -23.00 -22.90 10.41
N LEU A 106 -22.57 -22.43 11.59
CA LEU A 106 -23.28 -21.43 12.38
C LEU A 106 -23.58 -20.16 11.57
N PRO A 107 -22.59 -19.50 10.96
CA PRO A 107 -22.86 -18.29 10.17
C PRO A 107 -23.74 -18.57 8.93
N THR A 108 -23.61 -19.72 8.28
CA THR A 108 -24.42 -20.06 7.10
C THR A 108 -25.90 -20.27 7.45
N TYR A 109 -26.20 -21.06 8.48
CA TYR A 109 -27.59 -21.39 8.85
C TYR A 109 -28.29 -20.23 9.55
N PHE A 110 -27.54 -19.51 10.40
CA PHE A 110 -28.03 -18.28 11.01
C PHE A 110 -28.32 -17.21 9.94
N ALA A 111 -27.42 -17.01 8.97
CA ALA A 111 -27.65 -16.09 7.85
C ALA A 111 -28.84 -16.51 7.00
N ALA A 112 -28.99 -17.81 6.71
CA ALA A 112 -30.14 -18.34 5.95
C ALA A 112 -31.48 -18.00 6.63
N GLY A 113 -31.53 -18.09 7.96
CA GLY A 113 -32.67 -17.66 8.78
C GLY A 113 -32.88 -16.15 8.77
N LEU A 114 -31.81 -15.39 9.00
CA LEU A 114 -31.79 -13.93 9.01
C LEU A 114 -32.34 -13.31 7.71
N LEU A 115 -32.02 -13.93 6.59
CA LEU A 115 -32.42 -13.54 5.24
C LEU A 115 -33.80 -14.08 4.85
N ARG A 116 -34.49 -14.75 5.78
CA ARG A 116 -35.84 -15.32 5.61
C ARG A 116 -35.98 -16.26 4.42
N THR A 117 -34.94 -17.04 4.14
CA THR A 117 -34.97 -18.12 3.13
C THR A 117 -36.14 -19.06 3.39
N SER A 118 -36.74 -19.70 2.39
CA SER A 118 -37.91 -20.55 2.63
C SER A 118 -37.58 -21.75 3.52
N PHE A 119 -38.38 -21.96 4.58
CA PHE A 119 -38.14 -23.02 5.57
C PHE A 119 -38.20 -24.42 4.96
N LYS A 120 -39.10 -24.61 3.97
CA LYS A 120 -39.26 -25.88 3.25
C LYS A 120 -38.02 -26.24 2.43
N GLN A 121 -37.42 -25.28 1.74
CA GLN A 121 -36.18 -25.52 0.98
C GLN A 121 -34.99 -25.79 1.91
N PHE A 122 -34.88 -25.02 3.01
CA PHE A 122 -33.83 -25.22 4.00
C PHE A 122 -33.87 -26.65 4.60
N ILE A 123 -35.05 -27.10 5.05
CA ILE A 123 -35.23 -28.45 5.58
C ILE A 123 -34.94 -29.51 4.51
N GLY A 124 -35.41 -29.33 3.27
CA GLY A 124 -35.20 -30.30 2.19
C GLY A 124 -33.71 -30.54 1.90
N TYR A 125 -32.94 -29.46 1.76
CA TYR A 125 -31.49 -29.56 1.53
C TYR A 125 -30.75 -30.12 2.74
N PHE A 126 -31.18 -29.74 3.93
CA PHE A 126 -30.55 -30.16 5.15
C PHE A 126 -30.81 -31.63 5.48
N LEU A 127 -32.02 -32.14 5.28
CA LEU A 127 -32.33 -33.57 5.43
C LEU A 127 -31.46 -34.41 4.49
N LEU A 128 -31.33 -34.01 3.23
CA LEU A 128 -30.50 -34.71 2.25
C LEU A 128 -29.02 -34.72 2.67
N ALA A 129 -28.50 -33.57 3.10
CA ALA A 129 -27.10 -33.45 3.54
C ALA A 129 -26.82 -34.23 4.83
N SER A 130 -27.69 -34.14 5.83
CA SER A 130 -27.57 -34.86 7.11
C SER A 130 -27.72 -36.38 6.94
N ALA A 131 -28.63 -36.82 6.07
CA ALA A 131 -28.90 -38.24 5.85
C ALA A 131 -27.73 -38.93 5.15
N LEU A 132 -26.95 -38.19 4.36
CA LEU A 132 -25.74 -38.70 3.74
C LEU A 132 -24.52 -38.60 4.68
N TRP A 133 -24.36 -37.46 5.36
CA TRP A 133 -23.16 -37.14 6.11
C TRP A 133 -23.06 -37.81 7.47
N THR A 134 -24.15 -37.84 8.24
CA THR A 134 -24.13 -38.37 9.61
C THR A 134 -23.81 -39.87 9.64
N PRO A 135 -24.42 -40.72 8.81
CA PRO A 135 -24.04 -42.13 8.73
C PRO A 135 -22.61 -42.32 8.24
N LEU A 136 -22.14 -41.49 7.30
CA LEU A 136 -20.78 -41.55 6.78
C LEU A 136 -19.75 -41.24 7.87
N LEU A 137 -19.95 -40.19 8.66
CA LEU A 137 -19.05 -39.83 9.76
C LEU A 137 -19.04 -40.88 10.88
N VAL A 138 -20.21 -41.38 11.28
CA VAL A 138 -20.30 -42.43 12.31
C VAL A 138 -19.65 -43.72 11.81
N ALA A 139 -19.85 -44.09 10.54
CA ALA A 139 -19.20 -45.25 9.91
C ALA A 139 -17.68 -45.08 9.80
N LEU A 140 -17.22 -43.92 9.32
CA LEU A 140 -15.80 -43.60 9.21
C LEU A 140 -15.13 -43.58 10.57
N SER A 141 -15.81 -43.09 11.62
CA SER A 141 -15.30 -43.09 12.99
C SER A 141 -15.29 -44.48 13.61
N ALA A 142 -16.29 -45.32 13.31
CA ALA A 142 -16.29 -46.73 13.69
C ALA A 142 -15.18 -47.53 12.97
N TRP A 143 -14.78 -47.11 11.77
CA TRP A 143 -13.72 -47.74 10.97
C TRP A 143 -12.31 -47.25 11.36
N LEU A 144 -12.12 -45.93 11.46
CA LEU A 144 -10.86 -45.27 11.86
C LEU A 144 -10.58 -45.34 13.36
N GLY A 145 -11.59 -45.57 14.19
CA GLY A 145 -11.48 -45.66 15.65
C GLY A 145 -10.64 -46.83 16.17
N GLY A 146 -9.96 -47.58 15.31
CA GLY A 146 -8.98 -48.59 15.69
C GLY A 146 -7.62 -47.98 16.06
N GLU A 147 -7.03 -48.48 17.16
CA GLU A 147 -5.67 -48.33 17.72
C GLU A 147 -5.01 -46.92 17.72
N LEU A 148 -4.94 -46.23 16.58
CA LEU A 148 -4.27 -44.93 16.40
C LEU A 148 -4.94 -43.76 17.15
N ILE A 149 -6.28 -43.69 17.08
CA ILE A 149 -7.06 -42.64 17.76
C ILE A 149 -7.09 -42.91 19.27
N GLN A 150 -7.17 -44.18 19.68
CA GLN A 150 -7.28 -44.58 21.08
C GLN A 150 -6.00 -44.29 21.88
N GLN A 151 -4.82 -44.53 21.30
CA GLN A 151 -3.52 -44.20 21.90
C GLN A 151 -3.28 -42.68 21.96
N SER A 152 -3.75 -41.94 20.95
CA SER A 152 -3.60 -40.48 20.89
C SER A 152 -4.56 -39.73 21.81
N LEU A 153 -5.79 -40.24 22.01
CA LEU A 153 -6.78 -39.61 22.91
C LEU A 153 -6.49 -39.89 24.41
N ALA A 154 -5.71 -40.93 24.73
CA ALA A 154 -5.38 -41.30 26.11
C ALA A 154 -4.35 -40.36 26.77
N HIS A 155 -3.61 -39.57 25.98
CA HIS A 155 -2.59 -38.63 26.49
C HIS A 155 -2.86 -37.21 26.01
N ALA A 156 -2.68 -36.22 26.89
CA ALA A 156 -2.86 -34.79 26.55
C ALA A 156 -1.97 -34.33 25.38
N SER A 157 -0.83 -35.00 25.15
CA SER A 157 0.07 -34.76 24.03
C SER A 157 -0.53 -35.12 22.66
N GLY A 158 -1.43 -36.09 22.58
CA GLY A 158 -2.06 -36.48 21.31
C GLY A 158 -3.13 -35.49 20.84
N TRP A 159 -3.84 -34.84 21.77
CA TRP A 159 -4.74 -33.72 21.44
C TRP A 159 -3.99 -32.52 20.87
N LEU A 160 -2.82 -32.20 21.43
CA LEU A 160 -1.96 -31.13 20.93
C LEU A 160 -1.43 -31.44 19.52
N ALA A 161 -0.99 -32.68 19.27
CA ALA A 161 -0.51 -33.11 17.96
C ALA A 161 -1.62 -33.03 16.89
N LEU A 162 -2.84 -33.45 17.23
CA LEU A 162 -3.99 -33.37 16.32
C LEU A 162 -4.37 -31.91 16.01
N ALA A 163 -4.34 -31.03 17.01
CA ALA A 163 -4.59 -29.60 16.83
C ALA A 163 -3.53 -28.95 15.93
N ILE A 164 -2.24 -29.24 16.15
CA ILE A 164 -1.14 -28.75 15.30
C ILE A 164 -1.30 -29.24 13.86
N PHE A 165 -1.64 -30.52 13.68
CA PHE A 165 -1.87 -31.09 12.35
C PHE A 165 -3.05 -30.41 11.65
N ALA A 166 -4.17 -30.23 12.34
CA ALA A 166 -5.36 -29.56 11.79
C ALA A 166 -5.08 -28.10 11.41
N VAL A 167 -4.37 -27.35 12.27
CA VAL A 167 -3.96 -25.97 11.99
C VAL A 167 -3.00 -25.91 10.81
N SER A 168 -2.01 -26.80 10.76
CA SER A 168 -1.04 -26.87 9.67
C SER A 168 -1.71 -27.21 8.33
N LEU A 169 -2.62 -28.19 8.33
CA LEU A 169 -3.40 -28.57 7.15
C LEU A 169 -4.32 -27.43 6.70
N TRP A 170 -4.99 -26.75 7.64
CA TRP A 170 -5.81 -25.58 7.33
C TRP A 170 -4.98 -24.43 6.74
N MET A 171 -3.79 -24.15 7.30
CA MET A 171 -2.88 -23.14 6.76
C MET A 171 -2.39 -23.52 5.36
N LEU A 172 -2.01 -24.79 5.15
CA LEU A 172 -1.59 -25.32 3.84
C LEU A 172 -2.71 -25.22 2.81
N LEU A 173 -3.93 -25.65 3.15
CA LEU A 173 -5.11 -25.54 2.27
C LEU A 173 -5.42 -24.08 1.95
N ARG A 174 -5.37 -23.19 2.94
CA ARG A 174 -5.60 -21.75 2.72
C ARG A 174 -4.53 -21.15 1.81
N MET A 175 -3.28 -21.56 1.97
CA MET A 175 -2.17 -21.13 1.11
C MET A 175 -2.34 -21.67 -0.31
N ALA A 176 -2.70 -22.94 -0.46
CA ALA A 176 -2.98 -23.57 -1.75
C ALA A 176 -4.16 -22.92 -2.47
N LEU A 177 -5.26 -22.61 -1.76
CA LEU A 177 -6.42 -21.91 -2.33
C LEU A 177 -6.09 -20.47 -2.75
N ARG A 178 -5.27 -19.76 -1.96
CA ARG A 178 -4.75 -18.43 -2.35
C ARG A 178 -3.86 -18.53 -3.58
N LEU A 179 -2.95 -19.49 -3.62
CA LEU A 179 -2.06 -19.69 -4.76
C LEU A 179 -2.87 -20.09 -6.01
N ALA A 180 -3.88 -20.96 -5.85
CA ALA A 180 -4.79 -21.34 -6.91
C ALA A 180 -5.59 -20.13 -7.43
N SER A 181 -6.07 -19.22 -6.58
CA SER A 181 -6.77 -18.02 -7.06
C SER A 181 -5.84 -17.07 -7.83
N TYR A 182 -4.57 -16.98 -7.45
CA TYR A 182 -3.54 -16.28 -8.23
C TYR A 182 -3.29 -16.97 -9.58
N LEU A 183 -3.23 -18.30 -9.62
CA LEU A 183 -2.87 -19.05 -10.84
C LEU A 183 -4.06 -19.35 -11.77
N THR A 184 -5.30 -19.29 -11.29
CA THR A 184 -6.50 -19.63 -12.10
C THR A 184 -7.12 -18.41 -12.76
N THR A 185 -7.00 -17.23 -12.16
CA THR A 185 -7.56 -15.99 -12.72
C THR A 185 -6.52 -15.25 -13.57
N GLN A 186 -6.94 -14.69 -14.71
CA GLN A 186 -6.03 -13.85 -15.52
C GLN A 186 -5.48 -12.67 -14.70
N ARG A 187 -6.34 -12.06 -13.87
CA ARG A 187 -5.97 -11.01 -12.92
C ARG A 187 -4.88 -11.47 -11.97
N GLY A 188 -5.06 -12.62 -11.32
CA GLY A 188 -4.08 -13.18 -10.38
C GLY A 188 -2.72 -13.42 -11.03
N ARG A 189 -2.70 -14.01 -12.24
CA ARG A 189 -1.46 -14.28 -12.98
C ARG A 189 -0.70 -13.00 -13.28
N ARG A 190 -1.40 -11.96 -13.72
CA ARG A 190 -0.80 -10.66 -14.03
C ARG A 190 -0.26 -9.97 -12.77
N LEU A 191 -1.01 -9.98 -11.67
CA LEU A 191 -0.50 -9.40 -10.41
C LEU A 191 0.72 -10.17 -9.88
N TRP A 192 0.75 -11.49 -10.03
CA TRP A 192 1.90 -12.30 -9.66
C TRP A 192 3.11 -12.02 -10.56
N LEU A 193 2.89 -11.86 -11.87
CA LEU A 193 3.91 -11.38 -12.80
C LEU A 193 4.44 -10.01 -12.36
N GLY A 194 3.57 -9.08 -11.96
CA GLY A 194 3.99 -7.77 -11.43
C GLY A 194 4.89 -7.90 -10.21
N GLN A 195 4.55 -8.77 -9.26
CA GLN A 195 5.41 -9.05 -8.10
C GLN A 195 6.76 -9.65 -8.51
N TRP A 196 6.77 -10.59 -9.45
CA TRP A 196 8.00 -11.16 -10.01
C TRP A 196 8.87 -10.12 -10.73
N LEU A 197 8.25 -9.23 -11.49
CA LEU A 197 8.93 -8.11 -12.13
C LEU A 197 9.53 -7.15 -11.10
N CYS A 198 8.84 -6.85 -10.00
CA CYS A 198 9.40 -6.06 -8.90
C CYS A 198 10.61 -6.71 -8.23
N LEU A 199 10.68 -8.05 -8.20
CA LEU A 199 11.83 -8.79 -7.66
C LEU A 199 13.03 -8.80 -8.63
N THR A 200 12.77 -8.84 -9.93
CA THR A 200 13.82 -8.95 -10.96
C THR A 200 14.33 -7.60 -11.45
N ARG A 201 13.47 -6.58 -11.50
CA ARG A 201 13.81 -5.21 -11.89
C ARG A 201 14.21 -4.42 -10.66
N TRP A 202 15.48 -4.04 -10.60
CA TRP A 202 16.06 -3.37 -9.45
C TRP A 202 15.46 -1.99 -9.16
N GLU A 203 14.83 -1.33 -10.14
CA GLU A 203 14.12 -0.05 -9.95
C GLU A 203 13.05 -0.12 -8.84
N PHE A 204 12.50 -1.31 -8.58
CA PHE A 204 11.47 -1.55 -7.54
C PHE A 204 12.03 -2.17 -6.26
N TRP A 205 13.34 -2.37 -6.16
CA TRP A 205 13.90 -3.01 -4.98
C TRP A 205 13.71 -2.12 -3.74
N PRO A 206 13.37 -2.73 -2.60
CA PRO A 206 13.19 -1.97 -1.39
C PRO A 206 14.53 -1.36 -0.92
N PRO A 207 14.50 -0.21 -0.23
CA PRO A 207 15.73 0.51 0.16
C PRO A 207 16.75 -0.35 0.92
N TYR A 208 16.30 -1.28 1.77
CA TYR A 208 17.19 -2.14 2.55
C TYR A 208 17.96 -3.19 1.71
N VAL A 209 17.53 -3.46 0.47
CA VAL A 209 18.26 -4.30 -0.48
C VAL A 209 19.21 -3.47 -1.35
N PHE A 210 18.75 -2.28 -1.78
CA PHE A 210 19.50 -1.45 -2.72
C PHE A 210 20.62 -0.61 -2.05
N TYR A 211 20.39 0.00 -0.90
CA TYR A 211 21.35 0.93 -0.30
C TYR A 211 22.56 0.34 0.46
N PRO A 212 22.67 -0.96 0.85
CA PRO A 212 23.84 -1.44 1.58
C PRO A 212 25.21 -1.14 0.91
N PRO A 213 25.39 -1.32 -0.41
CA PRO A 213 26.65 -0.93 -1.07
C PRO A 213 26.95 0.57 -0.98
N VAL A 214 25.92 1.42 -1.04
CA VAL A 214 26.04 2.88 -0.86
C VAL A 214 26.46 3.22 0.56
N VAL A 215 25.88 2.57 1.56
CA VAL A 215 26.26 2.76 2.98
C VAL A 215 27.72 2.37 3.20
N VAL A 216 28.18 1.23 2.66
CA VAL A 216 29.60 0.81 2.76
C VAL A 216 30.51 1.85 2.11
N TYR A 217 30.14 2.37 0.95
CA TYR A 217 30.92 3.40 0.26
C TYR A 217 30.94 4.73 1.03
N LEU A 218 29.83 5.12 1.67
CA LEU A 218 29.77 6.29 2.56
C LEU A 218 30.67 6.14 3.78
N LEU A 219 30.72 4.95 4.39
CA LEU A 219 31.64 4.67 5.50
C LEU A 219 33.11 4.75 5.05
N TRP A 220 33.42 4.31 3.83
CA TRP A 220 34.75 4.48 3.25
C TRP A 220 35.09 5.96 3.01
N LEU A 221 34.16 6.76 2.48
CA LEU A 221 34.35 8.21 2.33
C LEU A 221 34.55 8.90 3.69
N ALA A 222 33.75 8.51 4.69
CA ALA A 222 33.88 8.99 6.06
C ALA A 222 35.28 8.72 6.64
N LEU A 223 35.80 7.50 6.44
CA LEU A 223 37.15 7.13 6.86
C LEU A 223 38.22 7.93 6.10
N LYS A 224 38.07 8.04 4.77
CA LYS A 224 39.00 8.78 3.89
C LYS A 224 39.09 10.25 4.29
N HIS A 225 37.97 10.87 4.62
CA HIS A 225 37.90 12.27 5.03
C HIS A 225 38.04 12.49 6.55
N ARG A 226 38.14 11.40 7.34
CA ARG A 226 38.20 11.41 8.81
C ARG A 226 37.03 12.16 9.47
N ASN A 227 35.87 12.20 8.81
CA ASN A 227 34.67 12.85 9.29
C ASN A 227 33.44 12.18 8.68
N LEU A 228 32.56 11.64 9.54
CA LEU A 228 31.38 10.87 9.13
C LEU A 228 30.32 11.71 8.43
N THR A 229 30.17 12.97 8.84
CA THR A 229 29.05 13.85 8.48
C THR A 229 29.49 15.02 7.62
N LEU A 230 30.67 14.93 6.99
CA LEU A 230 31.25 16.02 6.20
C LEU A 230 30.36 16.51 5.06
N PHE A 231 29.51 15.63 4.51
CA PHE A 231 28.51 15.99 3.51
C PHE A 231 27.51 17.07 3.99
N THR A 232 27.35 17.27 5.31
CA THR A 232 26.48 18.31 5.89
C THR A 232 27.00 19.73 5.71
N ALA A 233 28.24 19.90 5.25
CA ALA A 233 28.82 21.19 4.85
C ALA A 233 28.78 21.41 3.32
N ALA A 234 28.16 20.52 2.54
CA ALA A 234 28.09 20.66 1.09
C ALA A 234 27.34 21.94 0.65
N ASN A 235 26.27 22.30 1.36
CA ASN A 235 25.47 23.51 1.14
C ASN A 235 25.36 24.33 2.44
N PRO A 236 26.30 25.27 2.71
CA PRO A 236 26.22 26.15 3.87
C PRO A 236 24.92 26.96 3.98
N ALA A 237 24.23 27.19 2.85
CA ALA A 237 22.97 27.93 2.81
C ALA A 237 21.76 27.17 3.37
N MET A 238 21.91 25.87 3.63
CA MET A 238 20.84 24.99 4.08
C MET A 238 21.24 24.32 5.40
N PRO A 239 20.36 24.26 6.40
CA PRO A 239 20.60 23.49 7.61
C PRO A 239 20.95 22.03 7.29
N ALA A 240 22.08 21.55 7.82
CA ALA A 240 22.65 20.23 7.55
C ALA A 240 22.74 19.88 6.04
N SER A 241 22.91 20.89 5.18
CA SER A 241 22.88 20.76 3.71
C SER A 241 21.60 20.16 3.13
N GLY A 242 20.45 20.25 3.79
CA GLY A 242 19.20 19.64 3.32
C GLY A 242 19.12 18.14 3.61
N PHE A 243 19.63 17.71 4.77
CA PHE A 243 19.60 16.31 5.17
C PHE A 243 18.20 15.81 5.54
N VAL A 244 17.45 16.60 6.31
CA VAL A 244 16.09 16.26 6.75
C VAL A 244 15.35 17.50 7.19
N GLY A 245 14.03 17.55 6.95
CA GLY A 245 13.16 18.60 7.49
C GLY A 245 13.39 20.01 6.93
N GLU A 246 13.97 20.13 5.74
CA GLU A 246 14.20 21.43 5.11
C GLU A 246 12.87 22.16 4.79
N SER A 247 12.80 23.45 5.12
CA SER A 247 11.67 24.30 4.77
C SER A 247 11.74 24.64 3.28
N LYS A 248 10.71 24.23 2.53
CA LYS A 248 10.61 24.55 1.10
C LYS A 248 10.52 26.05 0.87
N SER A 249 9.80 26.78 1.71
CA SER A 249 9.64 28.23 1.58
C SER A 249 10.94 28.99 1.83
N GLU A 250 11.76 28.58 2.80
CA GLU A 250 13.09 29.15 3.03
C GLU A 250 14.04 28.91 1.85
N ILE A 251 14.05 27.68 1.32
CA ILE A 251 14.88 27.33 0.14
C ILE A 251 14.47 28.15 -1.08
N LEU A 252 13.17 28.25 -1.36
CA LEU A 252 12.67 29.06 -2.47
C LEU A 252 12.96 30.56 -2.23
N HIS A 253 12.92 31.04 -0.99
CA HIS A 253 13.30 32.41 -0.65
C HIS A 253 14.80 32.67 -0.86
N GLY A 254 15.66 31.66 -0.67
CA GLY A 254 17.08 31.71 -1.01
C GLY A 254 17.33 31.94 -2.51
N LEU A 255 16.39 31.49 -3.36
CA LEU A 255 16.45 31.67 -4.81
C LEU A 255 15.81 33.00 -5.29
N ARG A 256 15.33 33.87 -4.40
CA ARG A 256 14.56 35.09 -4.76
C ARG A 256 15.23 36.02 -5.77
N ASN A 257 16.55 36.04 -5.85
CA ASN A 257 17.31 36.82 -6.82
C ASN A 257 17.18 36.29 -8.27
N ALA A 258 16.52 35.14 -8.43
CA ALA A 258 16.21 34.46 -9.68
C ALA A 258 14.70 34.15 -9.77
N ASN A 259 13.85 35.07 -9.28
CA ASN A 259 12.40 34.85 -9.12
C ASN A 259 11.67 34.47 -10.41
N GLU A 260 12.18 34.88 -11.56
CA GLU A 260 11.70 34.47 -12.88
C GLU A 260 11.69 32.95 -13.09
N PHE A 261 12.60 32.23 -12.44
CA PHE A 261 12.68 30.78 -12.49
C PHE A 261 11.82 30.11 -11.42
N ILE A 262 11.25 30.82 -10.46
CA ILE A 262 10.53 30.18 -9.36
C ILE A 262 9.04 30.10 -9.70
N ALA A 263 8.43 28.95 -9.40
CA ALA A 263 6.98 28.84 -9.38
C ALA A 263 6.43 29.65 -8.21
N ARG A 264 5.65 30.69 -8.54
CA ARG A 264 5.06 31.65 -7.58
C ARG A 264 4.38 30.93 -6.43
N TYR A 265 4.65 31.37 -5.20
CA TYR A 265 4.14 30.71 -4.00
C TYR A 265 3.83 31.71 -2.88
N SER A 266 2.99 31.27 -1.93
CA SER A 266 2.78 31.91 -0.64
C SER A 266 2.77 30.87 0.47
N LEU A 267 3.44 31.18 1.58
CA LEU A 267 3.38 30.37 2.80
C LEU A 267 2.08 30.69 3.57
N ILE A 268 1.41 29.64 4.05
CA ILE A 268 0.25 29.71 4.93
C ILE A 268 0.64 29.05 6.26
N HIS A 269 0.60 29.83 7.33
CA HIS A 269 0.97 29.36 8.66
C HIS A 269 -0.18 28.58 9.32
N ALA A 270 0.16 27.48 10.02
CA ALA A 270 -0.83 26.66 10.73
C ALA A 270 -1.52 27.39 11.88
N GLU A 271 -0.79 28.27 12.56
CA GLU A 271 -1.25 29.04 13.72
C GLU A 271 -2.37 30.04 13.37
N SER A 272 -2.51 30.41 12.10
CA SER A 272 -3.53 31.38 11.66
C SER A 272 -4.95 30.80 11.77
N THR A 273 -5.92 31.67 12.01
CA THR A 273 -7.34 31.29 11.96
C THR A 273 -7.75 30.88 10.55
N HIS A 274 -8.83 30.10 10.42
CA HIS A 274 -9.31 29.69 9.09
C HIS A 274 -9.64 30.89 8.18
N SER A 275 -10.20 31.97 8.75
CA SER A 275 -10.49 33.21 8.02
C SER A 275 -9.22 33.88 7.50
N GLU A 276 -8.18 33.99 8.32
CA GLU A 276 -6.88 34.56 7.91
C GLU A 276 -6.20 33.71 6.84
N LYS A 277 -6.23 32.37 6.99
CA LYS A 277 -5.71 31.42 5.99
C LYS A 277 -6.39 31.64 4.65
N LEU A 278 -7.72 31.74 4.64
CA LEU A 278 -8.51 31.94 3.42
C LEU A 278 -8.28 33.32 2.81
N ALA A 279 -8.22 34.37 3.63
CA ALA A 279 -7.92 35.73 3.18
C ALA A 279 -6.54 35.80 2.52
N ARG A 280 -5.52 35.19 3.13
CA ARG A 280 -4.17 35.12 2.57
C ARG A 280 -4.11 34.34 1.27
N ALA A 281 -4.82 33.20 1.19
CA ALA A 281 -4.90 32.41 -0.04
C ALA A 281 -5.58 33.19 -1.17
N ASN A 282 -6.70 33.86 -0.89
CA ASN A 282 -7.41 34.69 -1.87
C ASN A 282 -6.58 35.89 -2.33
N GLN A 283 -5.90 36.55 -1.40
CA GLN A 283 -4.98 37.64 -1.71
C GLN A 283 -3.89 37.17 -2.69
N PHE A 284 -3.25 36.04 -2.40
CA PHE A 284 -2.22 35.47 -3.28
C PHE A 284 -2.77 35.11 -4.67
N ILE A 285 -3.95 34.49 -4.75
CA ILE A 285 -4.60 34.13 -6.02
C ILE A 285 -4.91 35.39 -6.85
N ALA A 286 -5.41 36.45 -6.22
CA ALA A 286 -5.74 37.70 -6.89
C ALA A 286 -4.48 38.47 -7.33
N GLU A 287 -3.49 38.64 -6.45
CA GLU A 287 -2.23 39.35 -6.73
C GLU A 287 -1.44 38.70 -7.87
N GLN A 288 -1.42 37.36 -7.90
CA GLN A 288 -0.69 36.59 -8.91
C GLN A 288 -1.55 36.22 -10.12
N GLN A 289 -2.83 36.64 -10.14
CA GLN A 289 -3.79 36.34 -11.21
C GLN A 289 -3.85 34.84 -11.54
N LEU A 290 -3.91 33.99 -10.52
CA LEU A 290 -3.90 32.54 -10.68
C LEU A 290 -5.29 31.99 -10.98
N THR A 291 -5.34 30.96 -11.82
CA THR A 291 -6.52 30.13 -12.04
C THR A 291 -6.28 28.73 -11.46
N PHE A 292 -7.35 28.02 -11.10
CA PHE A 292 -7.24 26.61 -10.77
C PHE A 292 -6.80 25.79 -12.00
N PRO A 293 -5.99 24.73 -11.82
CA PRO A 293 -5.58 24.16 -10.53
C PRO A 293 -4.46 24.93 -9.80
N ILE A 294 -4.35 24.72 -8.49
CA ILE A 294 -3.30 25.30 -7.61
C ILE A 294 -2.68 24.19 -6.77
N ILE A 295 -1.36 24.24 -6.56
CA ILE A 295 -0.65 23.27 -5.72
C ILE A 295 -0.75 23.67 -4.25
N PHE A 296 -1.11 22.71 -3.40
CA PHE A 296 -1.09 22.85 -1.95
C PHE A 296 -0.18 21.77 -1.36
N LYS A 297 0.92 22.17 -0.72
CA LYS A 297 1.93 21.22 -0.23
C LYS A 297 2.50 21.61 1.14
N PRO A 298 2.85 20.65 2.01
CA PRO A 298 3.53 20.94 3.27
C PRO A 298 4.87 21.64 3.06
N ASP A 299 5.19 22.61 3.91
CA ASP A 299 6.47 23.32 3.90
C ASP A 299 7.64 22.37 4.17
N ALA A 300 7.52 21.54 5.21
CA ALA A 300 8.42 20.43 5.47
C ALA A 300 7.79 19.10 5.02
N GLY A 301 8.50 18.31 4.21
CA GLY A 301 7.99 17.03 3.71
C GLY A 301 8.82 16.47 2.57
N GLN A 302 8.79 15.14 2.37
CA GLN A 302 9.61 14.44 1.38
C GLN A 302 8.76 13.60 0.41
N ARG A 303 9.30 13.31 -0.78
CA ARG A 303 8.75 12.34 -1.76
C ARG A 303 7.31 12.64 -2.23
N GLY A 304 6.90 13.91 -2.19
CA GLY A 304 5.55 14.33 -2.56
C GLY A 304 4.47 13.97 -1.53
N ALA A 305 4.84 13.59 -0.30
CA ALA A 305 3.87 13.38 0.78
C ALA A 305 3.11 14.68 1.08
N GLY A 306 1.78 14.58 1.23
CA GLY A 306 0.89 15.72 1.51
C GLY A 306 0.63 16.69 0.34
N VAL A 307 1.27 16.50 -0.82
CA VAL A 307 1.01 17.36 -2.00
C VAL A 307 -0.37 17.08 -2.59
N ARG A 308 -1.18 18.14 -2.73
CA ARG A 308 -2.52 18.14 -3.32
C ARG A 308 -2.57 19.11 -4.51
N ILE A 309 -3.24 18.70 -5.58
CA ILE A 309 -3.58 19.55 -6.73
C ILE A 309 -5.04 19.96 -6.55
N LEU A 310 -5.27 21.20 -6.11
CA LEU A 310 -6.59 21.73 -5.86
C LEU A 310 -7.19 22.21 -7.18
N ARG A 311 -8.37 21.74 -7.54
CA ARG A 311 -9.04 22.07 -8.83
C ARG A 311 -10.19 23.06 -8.68
N SER A 312 -10.59 23.36 -7.45
CA SER A 312 -11.70 24.26 -7.16
C SER A 312 -11.44 25.05 -5.88
N PHE A 313 -12.22 26.11 -5.71
CA PHE A 313 -12.23 26.90 -4.48
C PHE A 313 -12.71 26.08 -3.27
N ASP A 314 -13.69 25.20 -3.47
CA ASP A 314 -14.20 24.33 -2.40
C ASP A 314 -13.12 23.36 -1.89
N GLU A 315 -12.33 22.79 -2.80
CA GLU A 315 -11.17 21.96 -2.44
C GLU A 315 -10.12 22.75 -1.65
N LEU A 316 -9.90 24.04 -1.99
CA LEU A 316 -9.00 24.91 -1.24
C LEU A 316 -9.51 25.16 0.18
N GLN A 317 -10.78 25.50 0.34
CA GLN A 317 -11.37 25.70 1.67
C GLN A 317 -11.23 24.46 2.53
N PHE A 318 -11.56 23.30 1.99
CA PHE A 318 -11.42 22.02 2.67
C PHE A 318 -9.96 21.73 3.05
N ALA A 319 -9.02 21.93 2.12
CA ALA A 319 -7.60 21.70 2.36
C ALA A 319 -7.01 22.60 3.46
N LEU A 320 -7.45 23.86 3.53
CA LEU A 320 -7.04 24.81 4.57
C LEU A 320 -7.64 24.47 5.95
N ALA A 321 -8.84 23.87 5.99
CA ALA A 321 -9.46 23.42 7.23
C ALA A 321 -8.75 22.20 7.84
N GLU A 322 -8.29 21.25 7.00
CA GLU A 322 -7.56 20.05 7.41
C GLU A 322 -6.03 20.28 7.57
N MET A 323 -5.58 21.53 7.50
CA MET A 323 -4.16 21.83 7.41
C MET A 323 -3.44 21.59 8.75
N ASN A 324 -2.52 20.62 8.76
CA ASN A 324 -1.64 20.34 9.89
C ASN A 324 -0.22 20.83 9.59
N GLY A 325 0.25 21.86 10.30
CA GLY A 325 1.55 22.49 10.02
C GLY A 325 1.54 23.46 8.83
N ALA A 326 2.64 24.19 8.62
CA ALA A 326 2.72 25.21 7.59
C ALA A 326 2.70 24.60 6.17
N HIS A 327 2.01 25.25 5.24
CA HIS A 327 1.85 24.78 3.86
C HIS A 327 2.13 25.91 2.85
N LEU A 328 2.66 25.53 1.69
CA LEU A 328 2.76 26.41 0.54
C LEU A 328 1.52 26.26 -0.34
N LEU A 329 0.94 27.39 -0.69
CA LEU A 329 0.09 27.54 -1.86
C LEU A 329 0.99 27.98 -3.03
N GLN A 330 1.04 27.21 -4.11
CA GLN A 330 1.97 27.42 -5.23
C GLN A 330 1.24 27.33 -6.57
N GLU A 331 1.65 28.15 -7.54
CA GLU A 331 1.07 28.09 -8.89
C GLU A 331 1.26 26.71 -9.52
N TYR A 332 0.25 26.26 -10.27
CA TYR A 332 0.36 25.05 -11.06
C TYR A 332 1.05 25.35 -12.39
N VAL A 333 2.22 24.76 -12.60
CA VAL A 333 2.95 24.88 -13.88
C VAL A 333 2.70 23.62 -14.71
N ALA A 334 1.93 23.78 -15.79
CA ALA A 334 1.64 22.71 -16.74
C ALA A 334 2.87 22.35 -17.60
N GLY A 335 2.79 21.18 -18.27
CA GLY A 335 3.82 20.69 -19.17
C GLY A 335 4.72 19.62 -18.57
N CYS A 336 5.91 19.47 -19.16
CA CYS A 336 6.89 18.43 -18.85
C CYS A 336 7.56 18.68 -17.49
N GLU A 337 7.85 17.61 -16.75
CA GLU A 337 8.58 17.68 -15.48
C GLU A 337 9.97 17.04 -15.60
N PHE A 338 10.98 17.75 -15.09
CA PHE A 338 12.38 17.34 -15.10
C PHE A 338 13.01 17.46 -13.71
N GLY A 339 13.93 16.55 -13.38
CA GLY A 339 14.84 16.68 -12.25
C GLY A 339 16.25 17.00 -12.75
N VAL A 340 16.80 18.16 -12.42
CA VAL A 340 18.15 18.57 -12.82
C VAL A 340 19.06 18.54 -11.61
N PHE A 341 19.98 17.57 -11.59
CA PHE A 341 21.00 17.46 -10.56
C PHE A 341 22.19 18.32 -10.93
N TYR A 342 22.55 19.25 -10.06
CA TYR A 342 23.63 20.19 -10.25
C TYR A 342 24.62 20.11 -9.09
N PHE A 343 25.90 20.23 -9.41
CA PHE A 343 26.88 20.59 -8.38
C PHE A 343 27.97 21.52 -8.91
N ARG A 344 28.58 22.27 -7.99
CA ARG A 344 29.73 23.16 -8.23
C ARG A 344 30.72 23.03 -7.09
N PHE A 345 32.00 22.90 -7.42
CA PHE A 345 33.04 22.98 -6.39
C PHE A 345 33.20 24.43 -5.92
N PRO A 346 33.42 24.68 -4.62
CA PRO A 346 33.49 26.05 -4.12
C PRO A 346 34.57 26.92 -4.78
N ASP A 347 35.68 26.31 -5.23
CA ASP A 347 36.78 26.98 -5.93
C ASP A 347 36.56 27.10 -7.45
N ALA A 348 35.49 26.50 -7.99
CA ALA A 348 35.19 26.54 -9.41
C ALA A 348 34.28 27.73 -9.75
N ALA A 349 34.61 28.44 -10.83
CA ALA A 349 33.79 29.54 -11.32
C ALA A 349 32.40 29.08 -11.81
N ARG A 350 32.31 27.83 -12.32
CA ARG A 350 31.10 27.25 -12.89
C ARG A 350 30.86 25.85 -12.36
N GLY A 351 29.60 25.46 -12.26
CA GLY A 351 29.20 24.11 -11.91
C GLY A 351 28.99 23.20 -13.11
N ARG A 352 28.36 22.06 -12.85
CA ARG A 352 28.03 21.04 -13.84
C ARG A 352 26.64 20.48 -13.55
N ILE A 353 25.84 20.35 -14.61
CA ILE A 353 24.66 19.49 -14.60
C ILE A 353 25.15 18.04 -14.64
N PHE A 354 25.00 17.35 -13.51
CA PHE A 354 25.44 15.98 -13.32
C PHE A 354 24.45 14.96 -13.90
N SER A 355 23.16 15.28 -13.83
CA SER A 355 22.07 14.39 -14.23
C SER A 355 20.85 15.21 -14.63
N ILE A 356 20.15 14.75 -15.67
CA ILE A 356 18.80 15.21 -16.00
C ILE A 356 17.89 13.99 -15.99
N THR A 357 16.79 14.08 -15.25
CA THR A 357 15.75 13.06 -15.18
C THR A 357 14.48 13.60 -15.82
N GLU A 358 13.99 12.99 -16.89
CA GLU A 358 12.64 13.26 -17.39
C GLU A 358 11.64 12.44 -16.59
N LYS A 359 10.61 13.09 -16.03
CA LYS A 359 9.57 12.41 -15.26
C LYS A 359 8.32 12.27 -16.12
N ARG A 360 8.01 11.04 -16.51
CA ARG A 360 6.82 10.70 -17.29
C ARG A 360 5.72 10.16 -16.39
N PHE A 361 4.52 10.64 -16.62
CA PHE A 361 3.31 10.16 -15.97
C PHE A 361 2.77 8.98 -16.79
N PRO A 362 2.80 7.74 -16.27
CA PRO A 362 2.27 6.61 -17.02
C PRO A 362 0.79 6.79 -17.26
N SER A 363 0.32 6.40 -18.43
CA SER A 363 -1.10 6.37 -18.78
C SER A 363 -1.46 5.04 -19.42
N VAL A 364 -2.74 4.69 -19.34
CA VAL A 364 -3.32 3.56 -20.07
C VAL A 364 -4.40 4.09 -21.00
N SER A 365 -4.51 3.48 -22.18
CA SER A 365 -5.54 3.84 -23.16
C SER A 365 -6.72 2.89 -23.02
N GLY A 366 -7.93 3.44 -22.97
CA GLY A 366 -9.16 2.67 -22.96
C GLY A 366 -9.41 1.99 -24.30
N ASP A 367 -10.00 0.81 -24.21
CA ASP A 367 -10.43 0.00 -25.35
C ASP A 367 -11.96 -0.14 -25.41
N GLY A 368 -12.69 0.54 -24.52
CA GLY A 368 -14.16 0.52 -24.45
C GLY A 368 -14.73 -0.79 -23.88
N VAL A 369 -13.89 -1.74 -23.48
CA VAL A 369 -14.32 -3.07 -23.02
C VAL A 369 -13.78 -3.39 -21.62
N ASN A 370 -12.54 -3.01 -21.34
CA ASN A 370 -11.84 -3.39 -20.12
C ASN A 370 -11.86 -2.28 -19.08
N THR A 371 -11.93 -2.69 -17.82
CA THR A 371 -11.86 -1.75 -16.70
C THR A 371 -10.47 -1.17 -16.54
N LEU A 372 -10.36 -0.03 -15.84
CA LEU A 372 -9.06 0.56 -15.50
C LEU A 372 -8.13 -0.47 -14.81
N GLU A 373 -8.67 -1.27 -13.88
CA GLU A 373 -7.93 -2.38 -13.26
C GLU A 373 -7.37 -3.37 -14.27
N GLN A 374 -8.18 -3.79 -15.24
CA GLN A 374 -7.78 -4.77 -16.26
C GLN A 374 -6.72 -4.19 -17.20
N LEU A 375 -6.85 -2.93 -17.60
CA LEU A 375 -5.88 -2.21 -18.42
C LEU A 375 -4.52 -2.10 -17.69
N VAL A 376 -4.53 -1.69 -16.43
CA VAL A 376 -3.31 -1.62 -15.59
C VAL A 376 -2.69 -3.00 -15.39
N CYS A 377 -3.50 -4.04 -15.18
CA CYS A 377 -2.98 -5.40 -15.04
C CYS A 377 -2.36 -5.92 -16.35
N ARG A 378 -2.87 -5.52 -17.52
CA ARG A 378 -2.35 -5.92 -18.84
C ARG A 378 -1.10 -5.16 -19.26
N ASP A 379 -0.92 -3.95 -18.76
CA ASP A 379 0.32 -3.19 -18.99
C ASP A 379 1.53 -3.91 -18.34
N GLU A 380 2.65 -3.94 -19.06
CA GLU A 380 3.85 -4.68 -18.64
C GLU A 380 4.60 -4.04 -17.47
N ARG A 381 4.44 -2.72 -17.27
CA ARG A 381 5.09 -1.99 -16.18
C ARG A 381 4.08 -1.57 -15.13
N ALA A 382 2.89 -1.11 -15.52
CA ALA A 382 1.92 -0.58 -14.59
C ALA A 382 1.42 -1.64 -13.60
N VAL A 383 1.44 -2.92 -14.01
CA VAL A 383 1.12 -4.05 -13.13
C VAL A 383 2.04 -4.15 -11.90
N CYS A 384 3.30 -3.72 -12.00
CA CYS A 384 4.24 -3.65 -10.86
C CYS A 384 3.76 -2.71 -9.75
N MET A 385 2.97 -1.69 -10.12
CA MET A 385 2.47 -0.65 -9.24
C MET A 385 0.93 -0.64 -9.15
N ALA A 386 0.28 -1.75 -9.51
CA ALA A 386 -1.18 -1.86 -9.55
C ALA A 386 -1.85 -1.46 -8.22
N ALA A 387 -1.25 -1.81 -7.07
CA ALA A 387 -1.76 -1.42 -5.76
C ALA A 387 -1.73 0.11 -5.53
N THR A 388 -0.65 0.77 -5.97
CA THR A 388 -0.52 2.23 -5.89
C THR A 388 -1.53 2.91 -6.80
N TYR A 389 -1.70 2.43 -8.04
CA TYR A 389 -2.67 3.01 -8.97
C TYR A 389 -4.12 2.77 -8.52
N ALA A 390 -4.42 1.60 -7.95
CA ALA A 390 -5.73 1.34 -7.35
C ALA A 390 -6.04 2.32 -6.21
N ALA A 391 -5.04 2.68 -5.40
CA ALA A 391 -5.22 3.67 -4.34
C ALA A 391 -5.44 5.08 -4.87
N ASN A 392 -4.75 5.48 -5.94
CA ASN A 392 -4.90 6.79 -6.58
C ASN A 392 -6.23 6.95 -7.33
N HIS A 393 -6.77 5.86 -7.88
CA HIS A 393 -7.94 5.86 -8.76
C HIS A 393 -9.14 5.10 -8.19
N ARG A 394 -9.26 4.97 -6.86
CA ARG A 394 -10.32 4.17 -6.21
C ARG A 394 -11.73 4.38 -6.79
N PRO A 395 -12.20 5.61 -7.07
CA PRO A 395 -13.55 5.82 -7.60
C PRO A 395 -13.74 5.25 -9.01
N ARG A 396 -12.70 5.30 -9.83
CA ARG A 396 -12.71 4.90 -11.26
C ARG A 396 -12.11 3.51 -11.49
N TRP A 397 -11.63 2.82 -10.46
CA TRP A 397 -10.84 1.60 -10.60
C TRP A 397 -11.56 0.45 -11.33
N GLN A 398 -12.88 0.38 -11.18
CA GLN A 398 -13.74 -0.63 -11.82
C GLN A 398 -14.53 -0.07 -13.02
N GLU A 399 -14.27 1.18 -13.42
CA GLU A 399 -14.89 1.81 -14.58
C GLU A 399 -14.29 1.24 -15.87
N ILE A 400 -15.13 0.96 -16.88
CA ILE A 400 -14.70 0.64 -18.24
C ILE A 400 -14.31 1.94 -18.92
N ILE A 401 -13.05 2.03 -19.35
CA ILE A 401 -12.53 3.25 -19.97
C ILE A 401 -12.92 3.25 -21.46
N PRO A 402 -13.63 4.28 -21.96
CA PRO A 402 -14.00 4.42 -23.35
C PRO A 402 -12.81 4.28 -24.31
N ALA A 403 -13.08 3.77 -25.51
CA ALA A 403 -12.05 3.64 -26.54
C ALA A 403 -11.41 5.00 -26.84
N ASN A 404 -10.08 5.04 -26.90
CA ASN A 404 -9.27 6.25 -27.14
C ASN A 404 -9.24 7.28 -25.99
N GLU A 405 -9.90 7.04 -24.86
CA GLU A 405 -9.66 7.85 -23.65
C GLU A 405 -8.35 7.41 -23.00
N SER A 406 -7.47 8.36 -22.68
CA SER A 406 -6.22 8.08 -21.95
C SER A 406 -6.36 8.48 -20.48
N VAL A 407 -6.13 7.52 -19.58
CA VAL A 407 -6.17 7.76 -18.13
C VAL A 407 -4.74 7.82 -17.61
N THR A 408 -4.37 8.97 -17.03
CA THR A 408 -3.06 9.15 -16.38
C THR A 408 -3.09 8.50 -14.99
N LEU A 409 -2.16 7.57 -14.75
CA LEU A 409 -2.13 6.73 -13.54
C LEU A 409 -1.47 7.42 -12.34
N ALA A 410 -0.58 8.39 -12.57
CA ALA A 410 0.07 9.18 -11.51
C ALA A 410 0.12 10.65 -11.91
N GLU A 411 -0.26 11.56 -11.01
CA GLU A 411 -0.28 13.01 -11.27
C GLU A 411 0.94 13.76 -10.69
N LEU A 412 1.76 13.07 -9.89
CA LEU A 412 2.90 13.65 -9.18
C LEU A 412 4.21 12.98 -9.61
N GLY A 413 5.26 13.78 -9.79
CA GLY A 413 6.59 13.36 -10.27
C GLY A 413 7.44 12.62 -9.23
N SER A 414 6.85 11.64 -8.54
CA SER A 414 7.52 10.82 -7.52
C SER A 414 7.48 9.35 -7.91
N HIS A 415 8.65 8.69 -7.92
CA HIS A 415 8.79 7.30 -8.34
C HIS A 415 7.92 6.35 -7.50
N CYS A 416 7.91 6.52 -6.17
CA CYS A 416 7.09 5.70 -5.29
C CYS A 416 5.58 5.90 -5.48
N ARG A 417 5.16 6.98 -6.14
CA ARG A 417 3.76 7.28 -6.49
C ARG A 417 3.38 6.86 -7.90
N GLY A 418 4.31 6.32 -8.67
CA GLY A 418 4.04 5.77 -10.00
C GLY A 418 4.70 6.49 -11.17
N ALA A 419 5.36 7.63 -10.95
CA ALA A 419 6.06 8.31 -12.05
C ALA A 419 7.21 7.45 -12.59
N ILE A 420 7.40 7.46 -13.90
CA ILE A 420 8.52 6.79 -14.57
C ILE A 420 9.63 7.82 -14.76
N PHE A 421 10.84 7.46 -14.37
CA PHE A 421 12.02 8.31 -14.55
C PHE A 421 12.81 7.82 -15.75
N TRP A 422 13.19 8.74 -16.63
CA TRP A 422 14.00 8.48 -17.82
C TRP A 422 15.27 9.32 -17.77
N ASP A 423 16.36 8.78 -18.29
CA ASP A 423 17.58 9.54 -18.53
C ASP A 423 17.32 10.63 -19.58
N GLY A 424 17.36 11.88 -19.10
CA GLY A 424 17.10 13.09 -19.87
C GLY A 424 18.37 13.82 -20.27
N MET A 425 19.57 13.23 -20.15
CA MET A 425 20.82 13.91 -20.52
C MET A 425 20.86 14.35 -21.99
N GLN A 426 20.06 13.73 -22.86
CA GLN A 426 19.84 14.16 -24.25
C GLN A 426 19.25 15.58 -24.39
N TYR A 427 18.63 16.11 -23.34
CA TYR A 427 18.08 17.47 -23.32
C TYR A 427 19.08 18.52 -22.85
N LEU A 428 20.31 18.13 -22.53
CA LEU A 428 21.35 19.07 -22.13
C LEU A 428 21.75 19.97 -23.31
N THR A 429 21.67 21.28 -23.11
CA THR A 429 22.12 22.29 -24.06
C THR A 429 22.98 23.35 -23.36
N PRO A 430 23.75 24.15 -24.11
CA PRO A 430 24.43 25.31 -23.55
C PRO A 430 23.47 26.31 -22.89
N ALA A 431 22.32 26.60 -23.52
CA ALA A 431 21.32 27.51 -22.98
C ALA A 431 20.73 27.04 -21.64
N LEU A 432 20.42 25.75 -21.53
CA LEU A 432 19.97 25.16 -20.26
C LEU A 432 21.07 25.23 -19.18
N THR A 433 22.32 24.98 -19.56
CA THR A 433 23.46 25.05 -18.64
C THR A 433 23.66 26.47 -18.10
N GLU A 434 23.59 27.49 -18.96
CA GLU A 434 23.65 28.89 -18.55
C GLU A 434 22.49 29.28 -17.62
N ALA A 435 21.27 28.82 -17.93
CA ALA A 435 20.10 29.09 -17.10
C ALA A 435 20.21 28.48 -15.70
N ILE A 436 20.63 27.22 -15.60
CA ILE A 436 20.83 26.53 -14.32
C ILE A 436 22.00 27.15 -13.55
N GLU A 437 23.10 27.52 -14.23
CA GLU A 437 24.23 28.20 -13.58
C GLU A 437 23.78 29.52 -12.95
N ARG A 438 23.06 30.36 -13.70
CA ARG A 438 22.52 31.64 -13.21
C ARG A 438 21.59 31.46 -12.01
N LEU A 439 20.71 30.46 -12.08
CA LEU A 439 19.83 30.08 -10.98
C LEU A 439 20.62 29.60 -9.74
N SER A 440 21.63 28.74 -9.93
CA SER A 440 22.42 28.21 -8.82
C SER A 440 23.31 29.27 -8.18
N GLN A 441 23.86 30.20 -8.96
CA GLN A 441 24.67 31.30 -8.45
C GLN A 441 23.84 32.34 -7.68
N SER A 442 22.52 32.42 -7.91
CA SER A 442 21.65 33.35 -7.19
C SER A 442 21.44 32.98 -5.72
N TYR A 443 21.72 31.73 -5.34
CA TYR A 443 21.60 31.22 -3.98
C TYR A 443 22.99 31.05 -3.37
N GLU A 444 23.44 32.10 -2.68
CA GLU A 444 24.73 32.10 -2.00
C GLU A 444 24.83 30.96 -0.99
N GLY A 445 25.90 30.17 -1.07
CA GLY A 445 26.11 28.99 -0.22
C GLY A 445 25.43 27.70 -0.71
N PHE A 446 24.81 27.69 -1.90
CA PHE A 446 24.34 26.47 -2.55
C PHE A 446 25.37 25.93 -3.56
N TYR A 447 25.66 24.63 -3.49
CA TYR A 447 26.68 23.98 -4.31
C TYR A 447 26.31 22.60 -4.81
N PHE A 448 25.30 21.93 -4.25
CA PHE A 448 25.02 20.54 -4.54
C PHE A 448 23.54 20.23 -4.30
N GLY A 449 22.81 19.78 -5.31
CA GLY A 449 21.41 19.40 -5.13
C GLY A 449 20.67 19.10 -6.42
N ARG A 450 19.37 18.86 -6.28
CA ARG A 450 18.47 18.60 -7.42
C ARG A 450 17.34 19.62 -7.46
N TYR A 451 17.21 20.29 -8.60
CA TYR A 451 16.05 21.09 -8.95
C TYR A 451 14.98 20.19 -9.56
N ASP A 452 13.76 20.24 -9.03
CA ASP A 452 12.58 19.71 -9.69
C ASP A 452 11.88 20.86 -10.42
N ILE A 453 11.78 20.72 -11.74
CA ILE A 453 11.50 21.79 -12.69
C ILE A 453 10.31 21.38 -13.57
N ARG A 454 9.45 22.34 -13.91
CA ARG A 454 8.40 22.24 -14.92
C ARG A 454 8.67 23.18 -16.08
N ALA A 455 8.40 22.73 -17.30
CA ALA A 455 8.51 23.53 -18.51
C ALA A 455 7.34 23.27 -19.45
N ALA A 456 6.95 24.28 -20.24
CA ALA A 456 5.83 24.16 -21.17
C ALA A 456 6.03 23.06 -22.22
N SER A 457 7.28 22.86 -22.65
CA SER A 457 7.69 21.78 -23.55
C SER A 457 9.16 21.41 -23.33
N THR A 458 9.59 20.31 -23.95
CA THR A 458 11.00 19.91 -23.97
C THR A 458 11.90 20.97 -24.61
N GLU A 459 11.44 21.64 -25.67
CA GLU A 459 12.19 22.71 -26.34
C GLU A 459 12.29 23.96 -25.45
N ALA A 460 11.24 24.28 -24.69
CA ALA A 460 11.29 25.36 -23.71
C ALA A 460 12.33 25.05 -22.61
N PHE A 461 12.32 23.81 -22.10
CA PHE A 461 13.33 23.35 -21.14
C PHE A 461 14.75 23.46 -21.70
N GLN A 462 14.98 22.99 -22.93
CA GLN A 462 16.28 23.10 -23.61
C GLN A 462 16.74 24.55 -23.85
N ARG A 463 15.83 25.52 -23.95
CA ARG A 463 16.16 26.96 -24.05
C ARG A 463 16.40 27.61 -22.68
N GLY A 464 16.27 26.87 -21.58
CA GLY A 464 16.36 27.41 -20.22
C GLY A 464 15.08 28.14 -19.77
N ALA A 465 13.95 27.96 -20.46
CA ALA A 465 12.67 28.54 -20.10
C ALA A 465 11.86 27.54 -19.26
N PHE A 466 11.94 27.68 -17.94
CA PHE A 466 11.34 26.74 -17.00
C PHE A 466 11.02 27.38 -15.64
N LYS A 467 10.27 26.64 -14.81
CA LYS A 467 9.93 27.00 -13.43
C LYS A 467 10.37 25.91 -12.45
N VAL A 468 11.12 26.29 -11.42
CA VAL A 468 11.52 25.47 -10.28
C VAL A 468 10.33 25.36 -9.34
N ILE A 469 9.94 24.11 -9.08
CA ILE A 469 8.89 23.73 -8.15
C ILE A 469 9.48 23.43 -6.76
N GLU A 470 10.67 22.82 -6.74
CA GLU A 470 11.36 22.37 -5.55
C GLU A 470 12.87 22.31 -5.79
N LEU A 471 13.66 22.57 -4.75
CA LEU A 471 15.11 22.36 -4.72
C LEU A 471 15.43 21.49 -3.50
N ASN A 472 16.15 20.40 -3.73
CA ASN A 472 16.53 19.42 -2.71
C ASN A 472 18.04 19.50 -2.47
N GLY A 473 18.47 19.40 -1.22
CA GLY A 473 19.88 19.44 -0.83
C GLY A 473 20.65 18.12 -1.03
N VAL A 474 21.52 17.80 -0.08
CA VAL A 474 22.52 16.71 -0.16
C VAL A 474 21.92 15.31 -0.23
N THR A 475 20.69 15.13 0.26
CA THR A 475 19.97 13.86 0.20
C THR A 475 19.19 13.66 -1.10
N ALA A 476 19.22 14.66 -1.99
CA ALA A 476 18.71 14.49 -3.33
C ALA A 476 19.47 13.36 -4.04
N GLU A 477 18.75 12.56 -4.82
CA GLU A 477 19.34 11.52 -5.65
C GLU A 477 19.29 11.93 -7.12
N ALA A 478 20.33 11.57 -7.88
CA ALA A 478 20.33 11.60 -9.34
C ALA A 478 19.33 10.56 -9.86
N THR A 479 18.06 10.94 -9.95
CA THR A 479 16.94 10.02 -10.15
C THR A 479 16.88 9.36 -11.53
N HIS A 480 17.70 9.78 -12.50
CA HIS A 480 17.82 9.12 -13.80
C HIS A 480 18.30 7.66 -13.66
N ILE A 481 18.93 7.31 -12.53
CA ILE A 481 19.33 5.93 -12.26
C ILE A 481 18.13 4.96 -12.35
N TYR A 482 16.91 5.40 -12.02
CA TYR A 482 15.70 4.57 -12.10
C TYR A 482 15.17 4.41 -13.52
N ASP A 483 15.90 4.86 -14.55
CA ASP A 483 15.56 4.54 -15.93
C ASP A 483 15.53 3.01 -16.13
N PRO A 484 14.44 2.44 -16.68
CA PRO A 484 14.31 0.99 -16.88
C PRO A 484 15.43 0.36 -17.69
N ARG A 485 16.19 1.15 -18.47
CA ARG A 485 17.33 0.72 -19.28
C ARG A 485 18.62 0.58 -18.46
N TYR A 486 18.69 1.18 -17.27
CA TYR A 486 19.87 1.13 -16.42
C TYR A 486 19.99 -0.22 -15.71
N ARG A 487 21.22 -0.71 -15.59
CA ARG A 487 21.59 -1.84 -14.74
C ARG A 487 21.95 -1.33 -13.34
N VAL A 488 21.77 -2.18 -12.34
CA VAL A 488 22.04 -1.83 -10.93
C VAL A 488 23.48 -1.31 -10.68
N TRP A 489 24.48 -1.85 -11.38
CA TRP A 489 25.87 -1.39 -11.24
C TRP A 489 26.09 0.02 -11.82
N GLN A 490 25.32 0.42 -12.85
CA GLN A 490 25.37 1.78 -13.39
C GLN A 490 24.80 2.76 -12.37
N ALA A 491 23.69 2.39 -11.72
CA ALA A 491 23.11 3.17 -10.63
C ALA A 491 24.11 3.36 -9.48
N TYR A 492 24.79 2.30 -9.04
CA TYR A 492 25.82 2.43 -7.99
C TYR A 492 26.98 3.33 -8.41
N ARG A 493 27.45 3.24 -9.66
CA ARG A 493 28.51 4.12 -10.15
C ARG A 493 28.11 5.60 -10.06
N VAL A 494 26.88 5.93 -10.47
CA VAL A 494 26.34 7.30 -10.38
C VAL A 494 26.25 7.75 -8.92
N LEU A 495 25.70 6.92 -8.03
CA LEU A 495 25.58 7.26 -6.61
C LEU A 495 26.95 7.43 -5.94
N PHE A 496 27.93 6.60 -6.29
CA PHE A 496 29.29 6.72 -5.75
C PHE A 496 29.98 7.99 -6.23
N GLU A 497 29.76 8.40 -7.48
CA GLU A 497 30.27 9.68 -7.99
C GLU A 497 29.59 10.87 -7.32
N GLN A 498 28.26 10.81 -7.18
CA GLN A 498 27.44 11.81 -6.49
C GLN A 498 27.95 12.03 -5.04
N TRP A 499 28.06 10.97 -4.25
CA TRP A 499 28.49 11.07 -2.85
C TRP A 499 29.96 11.49 -2.72
N ARG A 500 30.83 11.06 -3.64
CA ARG A 500 32.21 11.54 -3.69
C ARG A 500 32.27 13.06 -3.92
N ALA A 501 31.43 13.59 -4.81
CA ALA A 501 31.31 15.03 -5.03
C ALA A 501 30.79 15.75 -3.77
N ALA A 502 29.74 15.23 -3.11
CA ALA A 502 29.20 15.81 -1.87
C ALA A 502 30.27 15.92 -0.76
N PHE A 503 31.06 14.86 -0.53
CA PHE A 503 32.14 14.89 0.45
C PHE A 503 33.28 15.84 0.06
N ALA A 504 33.64 15.90 -1.21
CA ALA A 504 34.69 16.79 -1.69
C ALA A 504 34.29 18.27 -1.60
N ILE A 505 33.04 18.60 -1.94
CA ILE A 505 32.46 19.94 -1.77
C ILE A 505 32.38 20.29 -0.28
N GLY A 506 31.88 19.37 0.56
CA GLY A 506 31.84 19.55 2.02
C GLY A 506 33.22 19.81 2.61
N ALA A 507 34.26 19.08 2.17
CA ALA A 507 35.65 19.31 2.58
C ALA A 507 36.15 20.71 2.18
N ALA A 508 35.84 21.16 0.97
CA ALA A 508 36.20 22.48 0.49
C ALA A 508 35.50 23.60 1.27
N ASN A 509 34.21 23.45 1.55
CA ASN A 509 33.44 24.41 2.35
C ASN A 509 33.85 24.42 3.82
N GLN A 510 34.16 23.26 4.41
CA GLN A 510 34.69 23.18 5.77
C GLN A 510 36.00 23.97 5.91
N ARG A 511 36.90 23.87 4.93
CA ARG A 511 38.15 24.67 4.90
C ARG A 511 37.89 26.18 4.80
N ARG A 512 36.71 26.58 4.30
CA ARG A 512 36.24 27.97 4.24
C ARG A 512 35.45 28.40 5.48
N GLY A 513 35.38 27.56 6.51
CA GLY A 513 34.70 27.85 7.77
C GLY A 513 33.23 27.40 7.84
N ALA A 514 32.73 26.63 6.88
CA ALA A 514 31.38 26.09 6.95
C ALA A 514 31.22 25.10 8.13
N ARG A 515 30.09 25.19 8.83
CA ARG A 515 29.73 24.27 9.91
C ARG A 515 29.54 22.85 9.37
N VAL A 516 30.13 21.88 10.06
CA VAL A 516 29.80 20.46 9.92
C VAL A 516 28.94 20.05 11.10
N TYR A 517 27.84 19.36 10.86
CA TYR A 517 26.94 18.90 11.92
C TYR A 517 27.46 17.60 12.51
N GLU A 518 27.33 17.45 13.83
CA GLU A 518 27.65 16.20 14.52
C GLU A 518 26.61 15.12 14.25
N TRP A 519 27.01 13.85 14.30
CA TRP A 519 26.09 12.71 14.11
C TRP A 519 24.88 12.77 15.07
N ARG A 520 25.10 13.18 16.32
CA ARG A 520 24.04 13.30 17.32
C ARG A 520 23.01 14.36 16.94
N GLU A 521 23.45 15.50 16.42
CA GLU A 521 22.56 16.59 15.97
C GLU A 521 21.69 16.11 14.80
N LEU A 522 22.28 15.41 13.83
CA LEU A 522 21.53 14.84 12.70
C LEU A 522 20.47 13.83 13.15
N MET A 523 20.79 12.98 14.12
CA MET A 523 19.83 12.01 14.67
C MET A 523 18.70 12.69 15.42
N THR A 524 18.97 13.79 16.13
CA THR A 524 17.93 14.60 16.78
C THR A 524 17.01 15.24 15.75
N MET A 525 17.58 15.91 14.73
CA MET A 525 16.81 16.51 13.63
C MET A 525 15.92 15.48 12.92
N ALA A 526 16.47 14.29 12.62
CA ALA A 526 15.70 13.23 11.97
C ALA A 526 14.55 12.73 12.87
N ARG A 527 14.81 12.53 14.17
CA ARG A 527 13.77 12.08 15.12
C ARG A 527 12.65 13.11 15.28
N GLU A 528 12.99 14.40 15.36
CA GLU A 528 12.00 15.48 15.47
C GLU A 528 11.11 15.55 14.23
N PHE A 529 11.72 15.49 13.04
CA PHE A 529 10.99 15.46 11.78
C PHE A 529 10.02 14.27 11.68
N TYR A 530 10.48 13.05 11.96
CA TYR A 530 9.62 11.87 11.85
C TYR A 530 8.58 11.76 12.97
N ARG A 531 8.81 12.35 14.15
CA ARG A 531 7.79 12.48 15.19
C ARG A 531 6.70 13.46 14.77
N GLY A 532 7.08 14.63 14.24
CA GLY A 532 6.14 15.64 13.76
C GLY A 532 5.37 15.23 12.50
N ALA A 533 5.91 14.31 11.68
CA ALA A 533 5.21 13.77 10.51
C ALA A 533 4.21 12.64 10.84
N ALA A 534 4.25 12.08 12.06
CA ALA A 534 3.37 11.00 12.52
C ALA A 534 2.18 11.50 13.35
N SER A 535 2.20 12.78 13.78
CA SER A 535 1.08 13.55 14.33
C SER A 535 0.36 14.29 13.22
#